data_AF-A0A7V6KG48-F1
#
_entry.id   AF-A0A7V6KG48-F1
#
_cell.length_a   1.000
_cell.length_b   1.000
_cell.length_c   1.000
_cell.angle_alpha   90.00
_cell.angle_beta   90.00
_cell.angle_gamma   90.00
#
_symmetry.space_group_name_H-M   'P 1'
#
loop_
_entity.id
_entity.type
_entity.pdbx_description
1 polymer ?
#
loop_
_entity_poly.entity_id
_entity_poly.type
_entity_poly.pdbx_seq_one_letter_code
_entity_poly.pdbx_strand_id
1 'polypeptide(L)'
;DVIVLGERIRQDHPKKPIILLGHSMGSFIARAAAGLPNPYSKYIFVGTGFQDPLLLKGGRAIVKTIRLLRSNRSASKMLDDLTFNSLRKDMRKKGLIKEDHEWLTTDTAQGDKNRDDQVLGQKFSVGAYQALFDLIRQAQSLETLKQTKRPILFLTGEQDPVSQYGKTVRQLARRYRKYANTSVSEIYYPGMRHEVLNEAGRDKVYRDVLDFITN
;
A
#
# COMPACT_ATOMS: atom_id res chain seq x y z
N ASP A 1 15.98 0.28 5.23
CA ASP A 1 15.51 1.17 6.31
C ASP A 1 14.55 0.50 7.26
N VAL A 2 13.34 0.09 6.85
CA VAL A 2 12.36 -0.52 7.77
C VAL A 2 12.92 -1.75 8.51
N ILE A 3 13.72 -2.61 7.87
CA ILE A 3 14.34 -3.77 8.54
C ILE A 3 15.36 -3.30 9.58
N VAL A 4 16.21 -2.33 9.24
CA VAL A 4 17.23 -1.76 10.14
C VAL A 4 16.57 -1.15 11.38
N LEU A 5 15.48 -0.40 11.20
CA LEU A 5 14.70 0.14 12.30
C LEU A 5 14.12 -0.98 13.19
N GLY A 6 13.57 -2.02 12.58
CA GLY A 6 13.07 -3.19 13.31
C GLY A 6 14.17 -3.88 14.13
N GLU A 7 15.38 -4.02 13.58
CA GLU A 7 16.51 -4.63 14.29
C GLU A 7 16.94 -3.76 15.47
N ARG A 8 16.93 -2.44 15.30
CA ARG A 8 17.18 -1.51 16.41
C ARG A 8 16.12 -1.64 17.51
N ILE A 9 14.84 -1.67 17.15
CA ILE A 9 13.75 -1.89 18.11
C ILE A 9 13.93 -3.23 18.84
N ARG A 10 14.40 -4.28 18.15
CA ARG A 10 14.66 -5.58 18.77
C ARG A 10 15.82 -5.54 19.77
N GLN A 11 16.86 -4.76 19.50
CA GLN A 11 17.95 -4.54 20.45
C GLN A 11 17.44 -3.85 21.72
N ASP A 12 16.59 -2.84 21.58
CA ASP A 12 16.04 -2.07 22.69
C ASP A 12 14.94 -2.86 23.46
N HIS A 13 14.24 -3.79 22.77
CA HIS A 13 13.13 -4.57 23.32
C HIS A 13 13.18 -6.07 22.94
N PRO A 14 14.17 -6.83 23.41
CA PRO A 14 14.48 -8.18 22.91
C PRO A 14 13.39 -9.24 23.15
N LYS A 15 12.49 -9.01 24.11
CA LYS A 15 11.42 -9.96 24.47
C LYS A 15 10.05 -9.59 23.89
N LYS A 16 9.90 -8.44 23.23
CA LYS A 16 8.61 -8.00 22.70
C LYS A 16 8.45 -8.40 21.23
N PRO A 17 7.27 -8.90 20.81
CA PRO A 17 6.99 -9.10 19.40
C PRO A 17 6.98 -7.75 18.68
N ILE A 18 7.64 -7.68 17.51
CA ILE A 18 7.64 -6.49 16.66
C ILE A 18 6.69 -6.76 15.50
N ILE A 19 5.82 -5.81 15.19
CA ILE A 19 4.79 -5.94 14.15
C ILE A 19 5.02 -4.84 13.13
N LEU A 20 5.04 -5.21 11.85
CA LEU A 20 5.20 -4.24 10.76
C LEU A 20 3.84 -3.97 10.13
N LEU A 21 3.31 -2.77 10.39
CA LEU A 21 2.16 -2.22 9.69
C LEU A 21 2.63 -1.31 8.56
N GLY A 22 2.12 -1.51 7.36
CA GLY A 22 2.37 -0.63 6.21
C GLY A 22 1.07 -0.22 5.53
N HIS A 23 0.87 1.08 5.32
CA HIS A 23 -0.24 1.65 4.57
C HIS A 23 0.18 2.12 3.18
N SER A 24 -0.66 1.92 2.16
CA SER A 24 -0.45 2.41 0.79
C SER A 24 0.92 2.02 0.23
N MET A 25 1.77 2.97 -0.16
CA MET A 25 3.17 2.71 -0.54
C MET A 25 3.93 1.90 0.53
N GLY A 26 3.74 2.24 1.80
CA GLY A 26 4.31 1.54 2.95
C GLY A 26 3.85 0.08 3.03
N SER A 27 2.67 -0.28 2.52
CA SER A 27 2.23 -1.68 2.44
C SER A 27 3.08 -2.49 1.46
N PHE A 28 3.52 -1.90 0.33
CA PHE A 28 4.42 -2.56 -0.60
C PHE A 28 5.83 -2.68 0.00
N ILE A 29 6.30 -1.66 0.73
CA ILE A 29 7.55 -1.73 1.50
C ILE A 29 7.49 -2.88 2.51
N ALA A 30 6.41 -2.95 3.30
CA ALA A 30 6.24 -3.98 4.31
C ALA A 30 6.18 -5.38 3.71
N ARG A 31 5.48 -5.55 2.59
CA ARG A 31 5.42 -6.83 1.85
C ARG A 31 6.77 -7.24 1.26
N ALA A 32 7.55 -6.30 0.72
CA ALA A 32 8.91 -6.56 0.24
C ALA A 32 9.84 -6.95 1.41
N ALA A 33 9.78 -6.22 2.52
CA ALA A 33 10.54 -6.51 3.73
C ALA A 33 10.18 -7.88 4.33
N ALA A 34 8.91 -8.28 4.26
CA ALA A 34 8.43 -9.56 4.74
C ALA A 34 9.04 -10.77 4.02
N GLY A 35 9.56 -10.57 2.81
CA GLY A 35 10.27 -11.61 2.05
C GLY A 35 11.78 -11.64 2.26
N LEU A 36 12.34 -10.82 3.17
CA LEU A 36 13.76 -10.73 3.50
C LEU A 36 14.00 -11.12 4.96
N PRO A 37 15.24 -11.44 5.38
CA PRO A 37 15.55 -11.60 6.80
C PRO A 37 15.20 -10.34 7.60
N ASN A 38 14.38 -10.50 8.65
CA ASN A 38 13.83 -9.39 9.41
C ASN A 38 13.36 -9.83 10.81
N PRO A 39 13.06 -8.87 11.72
CA PRO A 39 12.72 -9.15 13.11
C PRO A 39 11.20 -9.26 13.37
N TYR A 40 10.37 -9.19 12.33
CA TYR A 40 8.93 -9.01 12.48
C TYR A 40 8.21 -10.34 12.75
N SER A 41 7.27 -10.28 13.69
CA SER A 41 6.47 -11.41 14.16
C SER A 41 5.11 -11.53 13.46
N LYS A 42 4.54 -10.40 13.02
CA LYS A 42 3.27 -10.29 12.26
C LYS A 42 3.35 -9.12 11.27
N TYR A 43 2.51 -9.17 10.23
CA TYR A 43 2.40 -8.11 9.22
C TYR A 43 0.97 -7.61 9.08
N ILE A 44 0.79 -6.30 8.97
CA ILE A 44 -0.49 -5.66 8.67
C ILE A 44 -0.34 -4.82 7.40
N PHE A 45 -1.10 -5.14 6.37
CA PHE A 45 -1.05 -4.45 5.08
C PHE A 45 -2.35 -3.69 4.86
N VAL A 46 -2.27 -2.36 4.88
CA VAL A 46 -3.43 -1.46 4.80
C VAL A 46 -3.44 -0.76 3.43
N GLY A 47 -4.58 -0.73 2.75
CA GLY A 47 -4.72 -0.02 1.46
C GLY A 47 -3.74 -0.52 0.38
N THR A 48 -3.51 -1.84 0.33
CA THR A 48 -2.57 -2.47 -0.61
C THR A 48 -3.27 -2.98 -1.87
N GLY A 49 -2.50 -3.43 -2.86
CA GLY A 49 -3.06 -4.04 -4.07
C GLY A 49 -2.10 -4.97 -4.81
N PHE A 50 -2.62 -5.65 -5.83
CA PHE A 50 -1.84 -6.41 -6.82
C PHE A 50 -1.92 -5.68 -8.15
N GLN A 51 -0.77 -5.46 -8.79
CA GLN A 51 -0.73 -4.81 -10.10
C GLN A 51 -0.41 -5.85 -11.18
N ASP A 52 -1.02 -5.70 -12.36
CA ASP A 52 -0.75 -6.61 -13.45
C ASP A 52 0.75 -6.56 -13.86
N PRO A 53 1.46 -7.71 -13.95
CA PRO A 53 2.89 -7.71 -14.28
C PRO A 53 3.23 -7.10 -15.65
N LEU A 54 2.35 -7.20 -16.64
CA LEU A 54 2.54 -6.59 -17.96
C LEU A 54 2.36 -5.08 -17.88
N LEU A 55 1.35 -4.60 -17.13
CA LEU A 55 1.18 -3.16 -16.87
C LEU A 55 2.39 -2.58 -16.12
N LEU A 56 2.91 -3.28 -15.11
CA LEU A 56 4.14 -2.86 -14.42
C LEU A 56 5.35 -2.83 -15.36
N LYS A 57 5.49 -3.82 -16.25
CA LYS A 57 6.58 -3.85 -17.25
C LYS A 57 6.48 -2.66 -18.21
N GLY A 58 5.28 -2.35 -18.69
CA GLY A 58 4.99 -1.20 -19.54
C GLY A 58 5.28 0.14 -18.83
N GLY A 59 4.79 0.31 -17.61
CA GLY A 59 5.05 1.51 -16.80
C GLY A 59 6.54 1.74 -16.57
N ARG A 60 7.31 0.69 -16.26
CA ARG A 60 8.77 0.77 -16.12
C ARG A 60 9.47 1.15 -17.44
N ALA A 61 8.99 0.65 -18.58
CA ALA A 61 9.55 1.02 -19.88
C ALA A 61 9.32 2.51 -20.18
N ILE A 62 8.11 3.02 -19.92
CA ILE A 62 7.77 4.45 -20.05
C ILE A 62 8.69 5.30 -19.16
N VAL A 63 8.87 4.91 -17.89
CA VAL A 63 9.78 5.61 -16.97
C VAL A 63 11.20 5.63 -17.52
N LYS A 64 11.73 4.48 -17.99
CA LYS A 64 13.07 4.44 -18.59
C LYS A 64 13.21 5.39 -19.78
N THR A 65 12.23 5.46 -20.67
CA THR A 65 12.25 6.40 -21.80
C THR A 65 12.23 7.85 -21.33
N ILE A 66 11.38 8.20 -20.36
CA ILE A 66 11.33 9.57 -19.81
C ILE A 66 12.66 9.96 -19.16
N ARG A 67 13.33 9.04 -18.48
CA ARG A 67 14.66 9.27 -17.84
C ARG A 67 15.77 9.58 -18.86
N LEU A 68 15.65 9.13 -20.11
CA LEU A 68 16.60 9.49 -21.17
C LEU A 68 16.45 10.96 -21.62
N LEU A 69 15.26 11.55 -21.41
CA LEU A 69 14.91 12.88 -21.90
C LEU A 69 14.79 13.93 -20.79
N ARG A 70 14.59 13.51 -19.53
CA ARG A 70 14.33 14.39 -18.39
C ARG A 70 15.10 13.94 -17.15
N SER A 71 15.38 14.90 -16.26
CA SER A 71 16.02 14.63 -14.96
C SER A 71 15.18 13.67 -14.10
N ASN A 72 15.86 12.76 -13.37
CA ASN A 72 15.23 11.84 -12.41
C ASN A 72 14.48 12.57 -11.29
N ARG A 73 14.85 13.82 -11.00
CA ARG A 73 14.22 14.65 -9.96
C ARG A 73 12.99 15.40 -10.47
N SER A 74 12.74 15.41 -11.78
CA SER A 74 11.59 16.11 -12.36
C SER A 74 10.29 15.34 -12.12
N ALA A 75 9.18 16.08 -12.00
CA ALA A 75 7.84 15.50 -12.02
C ALA A 75 7.42 15.16 -13.46
N SER A 76 6.56 14.16 -13.62
CA SER A 76 5.98 13.80 -14.93
C SER A 76 4.46 13.69 -14.84
N LYS A 77 3.77 14.59 -15.54
CA LYS A 77 2.31 14.56 -15.66
C LYS A 77 1.80 13.27 -16.29
N MET A 78 2.50 12.75 -17.31
CA MET A 78 2.13 11.49 -17.95
C MET A 78 2.16 10.31 -16.97
N LEU A 79 3.17 10.24 -16.08
CA LEU A 79 3.25 9.17 -15.08
C LEU A 79 2.15 9.30 -14.01
N ASP A 80 1.83 10.53 -13.61
CA ASP A 80 0.71 10.81 -12.70
C ASP A 80 -0.65 10.43 -13.34
N ASP A 81 -0.83 10.78 -14.61
CA ASP A 81 -1.99 10.45 -15.44
C ASP A 81 -2.23 8.93 -15.58
N LEU A 82 -1.14 8.15 -15.69
CA LEU A 82 -1.18 6.69 -15.79
C LEU A 82 -1.35 5.97 -14.43
N THR A 83 -1.14 6.68 -13.32
CA THR A 83 -1.20 6.11 -11.97
C THR A 83 -2.34 6.74 -11.18
N PHE A 84 -2.06 7.73 -10.35
CA PHE A 84 -3.02 8.28 -9.38
C PHE A 84 -4.21 8.98 -10.02
N ASN A 85 -4.01 9.71 -11.12
CA ASN A 85 -5.13 10.37 -11.83
C ASN A 85 -6.05 9.34 -12.50
N SER A 86 -5.53 8.19 -12.94
CA SER A 86 -6.35 7.11 -13.50
C SER A 86 -7.32 6.55 -12.44
N LEU A 87 -6.82 6.33 -11.22
CA LEU A 87 -7.63 5.90 -10.07
C LEU A 87 -8.74 6.93 -9.75
N ARG A 88 -8.38 8.20 -9.65
CA ARG A 88 -9.33 9.30 -9.39
C ARG A 88 -10.38 9.44 -10.49
N LYS A 89 -10.01 9.26 -11.76
CA LYS A 89 -10.95 9.26 -12.89
C LYS A 89 -11.95 8.11 -12.80
N ASP A 90 -11.51 6.91 -12.46
CA ASP A 90 -12.40 5.75 -12.29
C ASP A 90 -13.40 5.98 -11.14
N MET A 91 -12.93 6.52 -10.00
CA MET A 91 -13.82 6.85 -8.88
C MET A 91 -14.86 7.92 -9.25
N ARG A 92 -14.48 8.97 -9.99
CA ARG A 92 -15.42 9.98 -10.50
C ARG A 92 -16.48 9.37 -11.41
N LYS A 93 -16.07 8.50 -12.33
CA LYS A 93 -17.00 7.79 -13.23
C LYS A 93 -18.02 6.95 -12.45
N LYS A 94 -17.64 6.44 -11.28
CA LYS A 94 -18.51 5.69 -10.37
C LYS A 94 -19.32 6.57 -9.42
N GLY A 95 -19.18 7.90 -9.49
CA GLY A 95 -19.86 8.84 -8.60
C GLY A 95 -19.36 8.81 -7.15
N LEU A 96 -18.18 8.23 -6.89
CA LEU A 96 -17.64 8.09 -5.54
C LEU A 96 -16.98 9.35 -5.03
N ILE A 97 -16.41 10.17 -5.94
CA ILE A 97 -15.73 11.42 -5.61
C ILE A 97 -16.08 12.49 -6.65
N LYS A 98 -15.98 13.75 -6.24
CA LYS A 98 -16.02 14.96 -7.07
C LYS A 98 -14.63 15.56 -7.16
N GLU A 99 -13.95 15.68 -6.01
CA GLU A 99 -12.62 16.28 -5.88
C GLU A 99 -11.52 15.23 -5.80
N ASP A 100 -10.29 15.64 -6.12
CA ASP A 100 -9.16 14.71 -6.21
C ASP A 100 -8.79 14.11 -4.86
N HIS A 101 -8.81 14.87 -3.77
CA HIS A 101 -8.35 14.46 -2.44
C HIS A 101 -9.33 13.47 -1.75
N GLU A 102 -10.60 13.48 -2.16
CA GLU A 102 -11.66 12.63 -1.61
C GLU A 102 -11.37 11.13 -1.79
N TRP A 103 -10.52 10.73 -2.74
CA TRP A 103 -10.14 9.32 -2.89
C TRP A 103 -9.48 8.70 -1.65
N LEU A 104 -8.92 9.54 -0.77
CA LEU A 104 -8.24 9.10 0.45
C LEU A 104 -9.22 8.61 1.52
N THR A 105 -10.23 9.41 1.85
CA THR A 105 -11.13 9.16 2.98
C THR A 105 -12.51 9.77 2.71
N THR A 106 -13.56 9.22 3.34
CA THR A 106 -14.89 9.84 3.36
C THR A 106 -15.03 10.92 4.43
N ASP A 107 -14.11 10.98 5.40
CA ASP A 107 -14.03 12.04 6.40
C ASP A 107 -13.53 13.32 5.74
N THR A 108 -14.44 14.27 5.48
CA THR A 108 -14.12 15.53 4.80
C THR A 108 -13.10 16.36 5.57
N ALA A 109 -13.15 16.36 6.90
CA ALA A 109 -12.19 17.11 7.72
C ALA A 109 -10.77 16.54 7.59
N GLN A 110 -10.62 15.22 7.48
CA GLN A 110 -9.32 14.60 7.19
C GLN A 110 -8.89 14.82 5.74
N GLY A 111 -9.83 14.81 4.79
CA GLY A 111 -9.58 15.14 3.39
C GLY A 111 -9.06 16.57 3.19
N ASP A 112 -9.70 17.55 3.84
CA ASP A 112 -9.31 18.96 3.81
C ASP A 112 -7.91 19.16 4.40
N LYS A 113 -7.61 18.55 5.55
CA LYS A 113 -6.26 18.59 6.13
C LYS A 113 -5.21 18.04 5.17
N ASN A 114 -5.50 16.94 4.47
CA ASN A 114 -4.56 16.38 3.50
C ASN A 114 -4.34 17.32 2.31
N ARG A 115 -5.41 17.94 1.80
CA ARG A 115 -5.35 18.91 0.70
C ARG A 115 -4.53 20.14 1.05
N ASP A 116 -4.72 20.65 2.28
CA ASP A 116 -4.17 21.95 2.70
C ASP A 116 -2.78 21.84 3.33
N ASP A 117 -2.28 20.62 3.56
CA ASP A 117 -0.95 20.35 4.10
C ASP A 117 0.14 20.54 3.03
N GLN A 118 1.14 21.36 3.36
CA GLN A 118 2.20 21.76 2.43
C GLN A 118 3.23 20.66 2.13
N VAL A 119 3.33 19.63 2.98
CA VAL A 119 4.26 18.50 2.80
C VAL A 119 3.57 17.26 2.20
N LEU A 120 2.24 17.20 2.24
CA LEU A 120 1.46 16.14 1.60
C LEU A 120 1.18 16.45 0.12
N GLY A 121 0.68 15.46 -0.62
CA GLY A 121 0.31 15.63 -2.03
C GLY A 121 1.46 15.90 -3.00
N GLN A 122 2.71 15.82 -2.55
CA GLN A 122 3.90 16.09 -3.38
C GLN A 122 3.96 15.15 -4.58
N LYS A 123 4.23 15.74 -5.75
CA LYS A 123 4.32 14.97 -6.99
C LYS A 123 5.54 14.07 -6.97
N PHE A 124 5.33 12.81 -7.32
CA PHE A 124 6.43 11.87 -7.48
C PHE A 124 7.34 12.31 -8.62
N SER A 125 8.64 12.25 -8.35
CA SER A 125 9.66 12.39 -9.39
C SER A 125 9.67 11.17 -10.30
N VAL A 126 10.26 11.28 -11.49
CA VAL A 126 10.44 10.15 -12.41
C VAL A 126 11.22 9.00 -11.72
N GLY A 127 12.23 9.34 -10.91
CA GLY A 127 12.96 8.36 -10.12
C GLY A 127 12.10 7.67 -9.06
N ALA A 128 11.22 8.43 -8.39
CA ALA A 128 10.28 7.88 -7.40
C ALA A 128 9.29 6.90 -8.05
N TYR A 129 8.77 7.20 -9.25
CA TYR A 129 7.93 6.26 -10.00
C TYR A 129 8.67 4.97 -10.36
N GLN A 130 9.95 5.06 -10.75
CA GLN A 130 10.73 3.85 -11.00
C GLN A 130 10.84 3.00 -9.74
N ALA A 131 11.22 3.61 -8.61
CA ALA A 131 11.36 2.93 -7.33
C ALA A 131 10.04 2.29 -6.89
N LEU A 132 8.91 3.00 -7.07
CA LEU A 132 7.58 2.49 -6.78
C LEU A 132 7.25 1.25 -7.63
N PHE A 133 7.49 1.28 -8.94
CA PHE A 133 7.20 0.11 -9.80
C PHE A 133 8.13 -1.07 -9.52
N ASP A 134 9.41 -0.81 -9.24
CA ASP A 134 10.36 -1.85 -8.84
C ASP A 134 9.94 -2.48 -7.50
N LEU A 135 9.50 -1.66 -6.55
CA LEU A 135 8.99 -2.10 -5.25
C LEU A 135 7.73 -2.94 -5.38
N ILE A 136 6.72 -2.49 -6.13
CA ILE A 136 5.48 -3.25 -6.34
C ILE A 136 5.81 -4.62 -6.97
N ARG A 137 6.66 -4.64 -7.99
CA ARG A 137 7.11 -5.88 -8.64
C ARG A 137 7.76 -6.85 -7.65
N GLN A 138 8.63 -6.36 -6.78
CA GLN A 138 9.26 -7.16 -5.73
C GLN A 138 8.22 -7.68 -4.73
N ALA A 139 7.38 -6.80 -4.20
CA ALA A 139 6.36 -7.10 -3.18
C ALA A 139 5.31 -8.13 -3.61
N GLN A 140 5.13 -8.38 -4.91
CA GLN A 140 4.20 -9.40 -5.44
C GLN A 140 4.90 -10.61 -6.09
N SER A 141 6.23 -10.65 -6.05
CA SER A 141 7.02 -11.74 -6.61
C SER A 141 6.78 -13.05 -5.86
N LEU A 142 6.85 -14.19 -6.57
CA LEU A 142 6.68 -15.50 -5.94
C LEU A 142 7.77 -15.78 -4.89
N GLU A 143 8.98 -15.27 -5.11
CA GLU A 143 10.10 -15.36 -4.18
C GLU A 143 9.77 -14.68 -2.85
N THR A 144 9.39 -13.40 -2.89
CA THR A 144 8.99 -12.64 -1.69
C THR A 144 7.82 -13.30 -0.97
N LEU A 145 6.79 -13.75 -1.72
CA LEU A 145 5.65 -14.45 -1.14
C LEU A 145 6.09 -15.71 -0.41
N LYS A 146 6.90 -16.58 -1.05
CA LYS A 146 7.37 -17.83 -0.44
C LYS A 146 8.12 -17.63 0.87
N GLN A 147 8.84 -16.51 1.02
CA GLN A 147 9.58 -16.19 2.24
C GLN A 147 8.72 -15.57 3.36
N THR A 148 7.50 -15.11 3.05
CA THR A 148 6.62 -14.49 4.06
C THR A 148 5.92 -15.56 4.90
N LYS A 149 6.56 -16.01 6.00
CA LYS A 149 6.06 -17.13 6.83
C LYS A 149 5.23 -16.74 8.06
N ARG A 150 5.15 -15.45 8.38
CA ARG A 150 4.45 -14.95 9.58
C ARG A 150 2.99 -14.61 9.30
N PRO A 151 2.11 -14.53 10.34
CA PRO A 151 0.73 -14.11 10.18
C PRO A 151 0.58 -12.76 9.47
N ILE A 152 -0.44 -12.66 8.63
CA ILE A 152 -0.73 -11.48 7.81
C ILE A 152 -2.18 -11.06 8.02
N LEU A 153 -2.40 -9.76 8.19
CA LEU A 153 -3.71 -9.12 8.10
C LEU A 153 -3.74 -8.13 6.93
N PHE A 154 -4.71 -8.30 6.03
CA PHE A 154 -5.04 -7.30 5.02
C PHE A 154 -6.22 -6.45 5.48
N LEU A 155 -6.08 -5.12 5.40
CA LEU A 155 -7.12 -4.14 5.70
C LEU A 155 -7.35 -3.25 4.48
N THR A 156 -8.58 -3.16 3.97
CA THR A 156 -8.88 -2.31 2.81
C THR A 156 -10.30 -1.78 2.86
N GLY A 157 -10.50 -0.52 2.45
CA GLY A 157 -11.84 0.00 2.20
C GLY A 157 -12.42 -0.61 0.93
N GLU A 158 -13.72 -0.89 0.91
CA GLU A 158 -14.37 -1.43 -0.29
C GLU A 158 -14.42 -0.44 -1.45
N GLN A 159 -14.29 0.86 -1.16
CA GLN A 159 -14.20 1.93 -2.16
C GLN A 159 -12.76 2.31 -2.54
N ASP A 160 -11.75 1.57 -2.06
CA ASP A 160 -10.35 1.83 -2.37
C ASP A 160 -10.01 1.47 -3.84
N PRO A 161 -9.66 2.43 -4.71
CA PRO A 161 -9.34 2.14 -6.10
C PRO A 161 -7.98 1.44 -6.26
N VAL A 162 -7.05 1.59 -5.30
CA VAL A 162 -5.71 0.95 -5.36
C VAL A 162 -5.85 -0.57 -5.30
N SER A 163 -6.79 -1.06 -4.50
CA SER A 163 -7.10 -2.48 -4.38
C SER A 163 -8.05 -2.98 -5.47
N GLN A 164 -8.46 -2.12 -6.41
CA GLN A 164 -9.59 -2.34 -7.33
C GLN A 164 -10.85 -2.76 -6.56
N TYR A 165 -11.23 -1.98 -5.55
CA TYR A 165 -12.44 -2.20 -4.75
C TYR A 165 -12.42 -3.57 -4.06
N GLY A 166 -11.28 -3.88 -3.44
CA GLY A 166 -11.00 -5.12 -2.72
C GLY A 166 -10.65 -6.33 -3.60
N LYS A 167 -10.84 -6.27 -4.92
CA LYS A 167 -10.60 -7.41 -5.82
C LYS A 167 -9.16 -7.93 -5.74
N THR A 168 -8.18 -7.03 -5.75
CA THR A 168 -6.77 -7.41 -5.76
C THR A 168 -6.25 -7.82 -4.38
N VAL A 169 -6.88 -7.37 -3.28
CA VAL A 169 -6.60 -7.89 -1.94
C VAL A 169 -7.06 -9.34 -1.83
N ARG A 170 -8.25 -9.69 -2.33
CA ARG A 170 -8.72 -11.09 -2.44
C ARG A 170 -7.73 -11.95 -3.22
N GLN A 171 -7.20 -11.41 -4.32
CA GLN A 171 -6.18 -12.09 -5.12
C GLN A 171 -4.88 -12.30 -4.33
N LEU A 172 -4.39 -11.28 -3.62
CA LEU A 172 -3.19 -11.38 -2.80
C LEU A 172 -3.36 -12.41 -1.70
N ALA A 173 -4.45 -12.37 -0.94
CA ALA A 173 -4.67 -13.30 0.16
C ALA A 173 -4.70 -14.75 -0.33
N ARG A 174 -5.37 -15.03 -1.45
CA ARG A 174 -5.32 -16.36 -2.10
C ARG A 174 -3.89 -16.77 -2.45
N ARG A 175 -3.07 -15.85 -2.98
CA ARG A 175 -1.66 -16.13 -3.31
C ARG A 175 -0.81 -16.37 -2.06
N TYR A 176 -0.97 -15.58 -1.00
CA TYR A 176 -0.26 -15.80 0.26
C TYR A 176 -0.65 -17.14 0.89
N ARG A 177 -1.95 -17.46 0.97
CA ARG A 177 -2.43 -18.77 1.46
C ARG A 177 -1.85 -19.94 0.65
N LYS A 178 -1.73 -19.77 -0.67
CA LYS A 178 -1.22 -20.82 -1.57
C LYS A 178 0.30 -21.00 -1.51
N TYR A 179 1.07 -19.92 -1.40
CA TYR A 179 2.52 -19.96 -1.63
C TYR A 179 3.37 -19.61 -0.40
N ALA A 180 2.80 -18.96 0.61
CA ALA A 180 3.52 -18.34 1.72
C ALA A 180 3.25 -19.06 3.05
N ASN A 181 2.07 -18.82 3.63
CA ASN A 181 1.58 -19.39 4.87
C ASN A 181 0.03 -19.32 4.90
N THR A 182 -0.62 -20.16 5.72
CA THR A 182 -2.09 -20.24 5.82
C THR A 182 -2.70 -19.20 6.77
N SER A 183 -1.90 -18.55 7.62
CA SER A 183 -2.33 -17.55 8.60
C SER A 183 -2.49 -16.18 7.94
N VAL A 184 -3.52 -16.07 7.10
CA VAL A 184 -3.84 -14.87 6.33
C VAL A 184 -5.30 -14.47 6.59
N SER A 185 -5.47 -13.29 7.17
CA SER A 185 -6.77 -12.66 7.45
C SER A 185 -7.00 -11.46 6.53
N GLU A 186 -8.27 -11.17 6.25
CA GLU A 186 -8.68 -10.06 5.38
C GLU A 186 -9.90 -9.38 5.99
N ILE A 187 -9.89 -8.06 6.07
CA ILE A 187 -11.03 -7.26 6.50
C ILE A 187 -11.28 -6.19 5.45
N TYR A 188 -12.54 -6.15 5.00
CA TYR A 188 -13.06 -5.20 4.02
C TYR A 188 -14.01 -4.26 4.76
N TYR A 189 -13.81 -2.96 4.63
CA TYR A 189 -14.62 -1.96 5.32
C TYR A 189 -15.61 -1.31 4.34
N PRO A 190 -16.92 -1.60 4.44
CA PRO A 190 -17.93 -1.02 3.58
C PRO A 190 -17.95 0.50 3.68
N GLY A 191 -18.09 1.18 2.54
CA GLY A 191 -18.14 2.64 2.46
C GLY A 191 -16.81 3.36 2.65
N MET A 192 -15.79 2.72 3.21
CA MET A 192 -14.46 3.31 3.39
C MET A 192 -13.64 3.28 2.09
N ARG A 193 -12.75 4.27 1.94
CA ARG A 193 -11.84 4.47 0.81
C ARG A 193 -10.41 4.01 1.17
N HIS A 194 -9.38 4.74 0.74
CA HIS A 194 -7.98 4.29 0.77
C HIS A 194 -7.32 4.36 2.16
N GLU A 195 -7.64 5.37 2.96
CA GLU A 195 -7.06 5.64 4.27
C GLU A 195 -7.99 5.18 5.40
N VAL A 196 -8.28 3.88 5.49
CA VAL A 196 -9.19 3.33 6.51
C VAL A 196 -8.83 3.72 7.96
N LEU A 197 -7.56 4.01 8.24
CA LEU A 197 -7.09 4.49 9.55
C LEU A 197 -7.45 5.95 9.84
N ASN A 198 -7.85 6.71 8.82
CA ASN A 198 -8.25 8.12 8.84
C ASN A 198 -9.72 8.30 8.39
N GLU A 199 -10.51 7.23 8.35
CA GLU A 199 -11.94 7.29 8.07
C GLU A 199 -12.74 7.73 9.31
N ALA A 200 -13.97 8.18 9.09
CA ALA A 200 -14.89 8.52 10.18
C ALA A 200 -15.14 7.31 11.12
N GLY A 201 -15.17 6.09 10.55
CA GLY A 201 -15.33 4.83 11.29
C GLY A 201 -14.03 4.18 11.77
N ARG A 202 -12.90 4.91 11.84
CA ARG A 202 -11.56 4.38 12.15
C ARG A 202 -11.45 3.60 13.47
N ASP A 203 -12.31 3.87 14.45
CA ASP A 203 -12.29 3.14 15.72
C ASP A 203 -12.51 1.64 15.54
N LYS A 204 -13.32 1.24 14.55
CA LYS A 204 -13.48 -0.17 14.19
C LYS A 204 -12.16 -0.74 13.66
N VAL A 205 -11.47 0.00 12.81
CA VAL A 205 -10.19 -0.40 12.22
C VAL A 205 -9.13 -0.57 13.31
N TYR A 206 -9.08 0.33 14.29
CA TYR A 206 -8.15 0.23 15.42
C TYR A 206 -8.44 -0.97 16.31
N ARG A 207 -9.71 -1.32 16.56
CA ARG A 207 -10.07 -2.55 17.28
C ARG A 207 -9.64 -3.80 16.51
N ASP A 208 -9.94 -3.86 15.21
CA ASP A 208 -9.56 -4.99 14.36
C ASP A 208 -8.02 -5.16 14.31
N VAL A 209 -7.25 -4.06 14.30
CA VAL A 209 -5.78 -4.09 14.44
C VAL A 209 -5.37 -4.60 15.81
N LEU A 210 -5.97 -4.08 16.90
CA LEU A 210 -5.66 -4.47 18.27
C LEU A 210 -5.88 -5.98 18.46
N ASP A 211 -7.03 -6.48 18.02
CA ASP A 211 -7.38 -7.90 18.12
C ASP A 211 -6.36 -8.78 17.40
N PHE A 212 -5.88 -8.37 16.22
CA PHE A 212 -4.87 -9.13 15.49
C PHE A 212 -3.48 -9.09 16.14
N ILE A 213 -3.10 -7.97 16.77
CA ILE A 213 -1.79 -7.90 17.41
C ILE A 213 -1.76 -8.69 18.73
N THR A 214 -2.87 -8.74 19.47
CA THR A 214 -2.98 -9.45 20.75
C THR A 214 -3.23 -10.96 20.64
N ASN A 215 -3.79 -11.43 19.52
CA ASN A 215 -3.99 -12.86 19.21
C ASN A 215 -2.93 -13.35 18.21
#